data_AF-A0A0F7VJK0-F1
#
_entry.id   AF-A0A0F7VJK0-F1
#
_cell.length_a   1.000
_cell.length_b   1.000
_cell.length_c   1.000
_cell.angle_alpha   90.00
_cell.angle_beta   90.00
_cell.angle_gamma   90.00
#
_symmetry.space_group_name_H-M   'P 1'
#
loop_
_entity.id
_entity.type
_entity.pdbx_description
1 polymer ?
#
loop_
_entity_poly.entity_id
_entity_poly.type
_entity_poly.pdbx_seq_one_letter_code
_entity_poly.pdbx_strand_id
1 'polypeptide(L)'
;MHILHLQQKMYPKFLDKCDPKELADNPDWAMDNYFLSSGIPDPTKTTSVVGIVVYRMSDFVFEDVAQIESGRKMIEAVTKIPGLHQKRANGCQTNTIFMGWDAAAVEKAASEDAANEEKSFWDFGDDGREEHARKREREREQMHQDYLDTLAQKKGKSKDAKDVTEYSPVGSYIVESEYLAKNFQVCADNLRIDIHKTDTPGVFQANFEFEVFEGIMMICLQPDVLEEYCLEADRQAEFSEDSEYEEDEESESKGRTLASGSKRKASGVRGSQEMKRSKKHQPGSAQSLKYRLKIRCRETGENEIQSETRDDTLQFADQRLASFVGEPGLPSWGQRFSFSARKISDVPAPSEKKWAYYSERRHEYEWARRWC
;
A
#
# COMPACT_ATOMS: atom_id res chain seq x y z
N MET A 1 48.82 14.09 -11.17
CA MET A 1 49.02 12.66 -10.85
C MET A 1 48.98 12.35 -9.34
N HIS A 2 49.60 13.14 -8.44
CA HIS A 2 49.61 12.83 -7.00
C HIS A 2 48.24 13.00 -6.29
N ILE A 3 47.46 14.03 -6.66
CA ILE A 3 46.14 14.32 -6.06
C ILE A 3 45.11 13.23 -6.41
N LEU A 4 45.08 12.76 -7.66
CA LEU A 4 44.18 11.69 -8.11
C LEU A 4 44.48 10.35 -7.40
N HIS A 5 45.76 10.06 -7.15
CA HIS A 5 46.17 8.87 -6.40
C HIS A 5 45.82 8.97 -4.90
N LEU A 6 45.88 10.18 -4.34
CA LEU A 6 45.43 10.47 -2.97
C LEU A 6 43.90 10.35 -2.84
N GLN A 7 43.15 10.84 -3.82
CA GLN A 7 41.69 10.68 -3.88
C GLN A 7 41.29 9.21 -3.97
N GLN A 8 41.89 8.41 -4.87
CA GLN A 8 41.65 6.96 -4.96
C GLN A 8 41.98 6.19 -3.67
N LYS A 9 43.00 6.61 -2.91
CA LYS A 9 43.39 5.96 -1.64
C LYS A 9 42.55 6.36 -0.44
N MET A 10 41.97 7.56 -0.45
CA MET A 10 41.09 8.06 0.61
C MET A 10 39.64 7.61 0.41
N TYR A 11 39.29 7.15 -0.79
CA TYR A 11 37.93 6.89 -1.23
C TYR A 11 37.23 5.72 -0.52
N PRO A 12 37.83 4.53 -0.33
CA PRO A 12 37.18 3.47 0.47
C PRO A 12 36.92 3.92 1.92
N LYS A 13 37.81 4.75 2.48
CA LYS A 13 37.67 5.30 3.83
C LYS A 13 36.63 6.41 3.96
N PHE A 14 36.17 6.96 2.83
CA PHE A 14 35.10 7.94 2.76
C PHE A 14 33.74 7.25 2.58
N LEU A 15 33.69 6.18 1.76
CA LEU A 15 32.53 5.31 1.65
C LEU A 15 32.17 4.60 2.97
N ASP A 16 33.18 4.20 3.74
CA ASP A 16 32.99 3.68 5.11
C ASP A 16 32.45 4.74 6.10
N LYS A 17 32.43 6.03 5.72
CA LYS A 17 32.07 7.15 6.60
C LYS A 17 30.80 7.89 6.21
N CYS A 18 30.34 7.78 4.96
CA CYS A 18 29.05 8.34 4.57
C CYS A 18 27.93 7.38 4.99
N ASP A 19 26.93 7.92 5.66
CA ASP A 19 25.72 7.17 5.97
C ASP A 19 25.02 6.82 4.65
N PRO A 20 24.67 5.54 4.40
CA PRO A 20 23.87 5.16 3.24
C PRO A 20 22.63 6.03 3.03
N LYS A 21 22.05 6.56 4.11
CA LYS A 21 20.91 7.50 4.07
C LYS A 21 21.25 8.83 3.37
N GLU A 22 22.44 9.38 3.61
CA GLU A 22 22.88 10.63 2.97
C GLU A 22 23.03 10.50 1.45
N LEU A 23 23.35 9.31 0.95
CA LEU A 23 23.48 9.03 -0.48
C LEU A 23 22.10 8.92 -1.15
N ALA A 24 21.14 8.26 -0.51
CA ALA A 24 19.78 8.12 -1.03
C ALA A 24 19.06 9.48 -1.12
N ASP A 25 19.31 10.39 -0.17
CA ASP A 25 18.69 11.71 -0.12
C ASP A 25 19.30 12.72 -1.12
N ASN A 26 20.47 12.41 -1.70
CA ASN A 26 21.20 13.29 -2.62
C ASN A 26 21.54 12.60 -3.95
N PRO A 27 20.54 12.27 -4.77
CA PRO A 27 20.70 11.44 -5.97
C PRO A 27 21.58 12.08 -7.05
N ASP A 28 21.45 13.38 -7.28
CA ASP A 28 22.28 14.10 -8.26
C ASP A 28 23.77 14.07 -7.87
N TRP A 29 24.05 14.24 -6.58
CA TRP A 29 25.42 14.13 -6.06
C TRP A 29 25.96 12.72 -6.23
N ALA A 30 25.16 11.69 -5.96
CA ALA A 30 25.56 10.30 -6.18
C ALA A 30 25.88 10.06 -7.66
N MET A 31 25.01 10.51 -8.57
CA MET A 31 25.24 10.39 -10.01
C MET A 31 26.52 11.10 -10.46
N ASP A 32 26.72 12.34 -10.01
CA ASP A 32 27.91 13.14 -10.32
C ASP A 32 29.18 12.50 -9.79
N ASN A 33 29.15 11.84 -8.64
CA ASN A 33 30.35 11.25 -8.05
C ASN A 33 30.69 9.88 -8.63
N TYR A 34 29.70 9.03 -8.90
CA TYR A 34 29.97 7.67 -9.36
C TYR A 34 29.97 7.54 -10.89
N PHE A 35 29.11 8.26 -11.60
CA PHE A 35 28.80 7.91 -13.00
C PHE A 35 29.02 9.03 -14.01
N LEU A 36 29.23 10.28 -13.57
CA LEU A 36 29.44 11.42 -14.46
C LEU A 36 30.83 12.04 -14.30
N SER A 37 31.41 12.49 -15.40
CA SER A 37 32.58 13.39 -15.41
C SER A 37 32.18 14.68 -16.09
N SER A 38 32.08 15.76 -15.31
CA SER A 38 31.60 17.06 -15.79
C SER A 38 30.18 16.98 -16.42
N GLY A 39 29.28 16.21 -15.80
CA GLY A 39 27.91 16.02 -16.26
C GLY A 39 27.74 15.06 -17.44
N ILE A 40 28.82 14.43 -17.91
CA ILE A 40 28.78 13.47 -19.02
C ILE A 40 28.96 12.05 -18.47
N PRO A 41 28.19 11.04 -18.93
CA PRO A 41 28.38 9.64 -18.57
C PRO A 41 29.84 9.20 -18.76
N ASP A 42 30.44 8.67 -17.70
CA ASP A 42 31.84 8.24 -17.69
C ASP A 42 31.98 6.81 -17.13
N PRO A 43 31.97 5.80 -18.02
CA PRO A 43 32.18 4.41 -17.66
C PRO A 43 33.54 4.11 -17.02
N THR A 44 34.52 5.00 -17.18
CA THR A 44 35.86 4.82 -16.61
C THR A 44 35.95 5.28 -15.16
N LYS A 45 34.98 6.08 -14.70
CA LYS A 45 34.94 6.61 -13.34
C LYS A 45 34.64 5.54 -12.31
N THR A 46 33.67 4.68 -12.61
CA THR A 46 33.26 3.58 -11.74
C THR A 46 33.09 2.33 -12.59
N THR A 47 34.00 1.38 -12.45
CA THR A 47 34.00 0.12 -13.22
C THR A 47 33.27 -1.01 -12.49
N SER A 48 32.95 -0.84 -11.21
CA SER A 48 32.24 -1.81 -10.37
C SER A 48 30.78 -1.41 -10.17
N VAL A 49 29.93 -2.37 -9.79
CA VAL A 49 28.55 -2.07 -9.38
C VAL A 49 28.56 -1.30 -8.06
N VAL A 50 27.69 -0.31 -7.94
CA VAL A 50 27.45 0.48 -6.71
C VAL A 50 26.06 0.15 -6.18
N GLY A 51 25.96 -0.28 -4.93
CA GLY A 51 24.70 -0.43 -4.22
C GLY A 51 24.44 0.77 -3.30
N ILE A 52 23.29 1.42 -3.43
CA ILE A 52 22.84 2.48 -2.51
C ILE A 52 21.62 1.96 -1.77
N VAL A 53 21.74 1.86 -0.44
CA VAL A 53 20.64 1.48 0.44
C VAL A 53 19.68 2.65 0.51
N VAL A 54 18.46 2.45 0.02
CA VAL A 54 17.39 3.46 0.05
C VAL A 54 16.45 3.27 1.24
N TYR A 55 16.52 2.11 1.89
CA TYR A 55 15.73 1.78 3.07
C TYR A 55 16.47 0.79 3.97
N ARG A 56 16.45 1.03 5.29
CA ARG A 56 16.97 0.11 6.32
C ARG A 56 15.90 -0.14 7.37
N MET A 57 15.55 -1.40 7.61
CA MET A 57 14.51 -1.78 8.57
C MET A 57 14.78 -1.36 10.03
N SER A 58 16.00 -0.98 10.40
CA SER A 58 16.32 -0.51 11.75
C SER A 58 15.77 0.88 12.08
N ASP A 59 15.32 1.65 11.10
CA ASP A 59 15.04 3.08 11.24
C ASP A 59 13.54 3.37 11.38
N PHE A 60 12.81 2.48 12.06
CA PHE A 60 11.34 2.43 12.24
C PHE A 60 10.75 3.60 13.06
N VAL A 61 11.11 4.84 12.73
CA VAL A 61 10.50 6.05 13.28
C VAL A 61 10.05 6.94 12.12
N PHE A 62 8.79 6.75 11.68
CA PHE A 62 7.95 7.75 11.00
C PHE A 62 8.41 8.39 9.67
N GLU A 63 9.53 8.00 9.06
CA GLU A 63 10.02 8.59 7.79
C GLU A 63 9.73 7.73 6.54
N ASP A 64 8.59 7.04 6.50
CA ASP A 64 8.23 6.09 5.44
C ASP A 64 8.01 6.76 4.05
N VAL A 65 7.46 7.99 4.04
CA VAL A 65 7.25 8.74 2.77
C VAL A 65 8.56 9.30 2.22
N ALA A 66 9.45 9.77 3.10
CA ALA A 66 10.72 10.37 2.68
C ALA A 66 11.63 9.32 2.02
N GLN A 67 11.66 8.09 2.55
CA GLN A 67 12.52 7.02 2.05
C GLN A 67 12.01 6.43 0.73
N ILE A 68 10.68 6.25 0.58
CA ILE A 68 10.08 5.87 -0.72
C ILE A 68 10.40 6.92 -1.78
N GLU A 69 10.30 8.21 -1.42
CA GLU A 69 10.60 9.31 -2.33
C GLU A 69 12.09 9.39 -2.68
N SER A 70 13.01 9.16 -1.72
CA SER A 70 14.45 9.08 -1.98
C SER A 70 14.78 7.93 -2.92
N GLY A 71 14.16 6.76 -2.74
CA GLY A 71 14.28 5.64 -3.67
C GLY A 71 13.77 5.97 -5.08
N ARG A 72 12.64 6.68 -5.20
CA ARG A 72 12.09 7.13 -6.49
C ARG A 72 13.03 8.10 -7.19
N LYS A 73 13.49 9.14 -6.47
CA LYS A 73 14.41 10.15 -7.00
C LYS A 73 15.73 9.54 -7.46
N MET A 74 16.25 8.54 -6.74
CA MET A 74 17.42 7.78 -7.17
C MET A 74 17.20 7.09 -8.52
N ILE A 75 16.08 6.38 -8.70
CA ILE A 75 15.76 5.73 -9.99
C ILE A 75 15.61 6.77 -11.10
N GLU A 76 14.92 7.89 -10.83
CA GLU A 76 14.77 8.98 -11.81
C GLU A 76 16.10 9.61 -12.20
N ALA A 77 17.06 9.74 -11.27
CA ALA A 77 18.38 10.26 -11.58
C ALA A 77 19.18 9.28 -12.44
N VAL A 78 19.14 7.99 -12.12
CA VAL A 78 19.85 6.95 -12.87
C VAL A 78 19.34 6.81 -14.29
N THR A 79 18.02 6.84 -14.48
CA THR A 79 17.38 6.69 -15.80
C THR A 79 17.74 7.82 -16.78
N LYS A 80 18.21 8.96 -16.28
CA LYS A 80 18.70 10.09 -17.10
C LYS A 80 20.12 9.87 -17.64
N ILE A 81 20.86 8.86 -17.19
CA ILE A 81 22.25 8.60 -17.59
C ILE A 81 22.29 7.50 -18.67
N PRO A 82 22.60 7.84 -19.94
CA PRO A 82 22.67 6.85 -21.01
C PRO A 82 23.69 5.73 -20.72
N GLY A 83 23.24 4.49 -20.88
CA GLY A 83 24.09 3.30 -20.72
C GLY A 83 24.31 2.84 -19.28
N LEU A 84 23.74 3.54 -18.28
CA LEU A 84 23.78 3.10 -16.89
C LEU A 84 22.60 2.17 -16.61
N HIS A 85 22.90 0.98 -16.08
CA HIS A 85 21.90 -0.01 -15.70
C HIS A 85 21.59 0.06 -14.21
N GLN A 86 20.36 -0.30 -13.83
CA GLN A 86 19.93 -0.37 -12.45
C GLN A 86 19.06 -1.59 -12.15
N LYS A 87 19.17 -2.10 -10.93
CA LYS A 87 18.31 -3.17 -10.41
C LYS A 87 18.07 -2.93 -8.92
N ARG A 88 16.82 -3.09 -8.50
CA ARG A 88 16.45 -3.07 -7.09
C ARG A 88 16.61 -4.47 -6.49
N ALA A 89 17.29 -4.56 -5.36
CA ALA A 89 17.30 -5.72 -4.49
C ALA A 89 16.43 -5.42 -3.27
N ASN A 90 15.40 -6.24 -3.06
CA ASN A 90 14.59 -6.19 -1.86
C ASN A 90 15.09 -7.30 -0.94
N GLY A 91 16.00 -6.95 -0.04
CA GLY A 91 16.43 -7.84 1.03
C GLY A 91 15.44 -7.80 2.21
N CYS A 92 15.58 -8.77 3.11
CA CYS A 92 14.73 -8.86 4.30
C CYS A 92 15.00 -7.74 5.32
N GLN A 93 16.12 -7.03 5.20
CA GLN A 93 16.49 -5.92 6.08
C GLN A 93 16.70 -4.60 5.33
N THR A 94 17.14 -4.66 4.07
CA THR A 94 17.39 -3.45 3.30
C THR A 94 16.74 -3.48 1.92
N ASN A 95 16.45 -2.28 1.42
CA ASN A 95 16.17 -2.08 0.01
C ASN A 95 17.36 -1.36 -0.60
N THR A 96 18.00 -1.99 -1.59
CA THR A 96 19.22 -1.48 -2.20
C THR A 96 19.03 -1.33 -3.70
N ILE A 97 19.36 -0.16 -4.23
CA ILE A 97 19.41 0.09 -5.67
C ILE A 97 20.85 -0.12 -6.14
N PHE A 98 21.06 -1.16 -6.94
CA PHE A 98 22.32 -1.46 -7.58
C PHE A 98 22.42 -0.77 -8.94
N MET A 99 23.56 -0.16 -9.23
CA MET A 99 23.81 0.63 -10.44
C MET A 99 25.18 0.31 -11.03
N GLY A 100 25.28 0.26 -12.35
CA GLY A 100 26.54 -0.01 -13.05
C GLY A 100 26.43 -0.06 -14.56
N TRP A 101 27.57 -0.06 -15.25
CA TRP A 101 27.63 -0.03 -16.73
C TRP A 101 27.44 -1.40 -17.40
N ASP A 102 27.48 -2.49 -16.62
CA ASP A 102 27.27 -3.85 -17.10
C ASP A 102 25.98 -4.40 -16.49
N ALA A 103 24.97 -4.63 -17.34
CA ALA A 103 23.66 -5.11 -16.89
C ALA A 103 23.74 -6.46 -16.15
N ALA A 104 24.58 -7.39 -16.61
CA ALA A 104 24.69 -8.71 -16.01
C ALA A 104 25.37 -8.64 -14.64
N ALA A 105 26.35 -7.77 -14.47
CA ALA A 105 26.99 -7.51 -13.18
C ALA A 105 26.00 -6.88 -12.19
N VAL A 106 25.18 -5.92 -12.65
CA VAL A 106 24.14 -5.27 -11.82
C VAL A 106 23.07 -6.29 -11.38
N GLU A 107 22.56 -7.10 -12.31
CA GLU A 107 21.60 -8.18 -12.02
C GLU A 107 22.19 -9.15 -10.98
N LYS A 108 23.41 -9.61 -11.21
CA LYS A 108 24.11 -10.53 -10.31
C LYS A 108 24.30 -9.94 -8.91
N ALA A 109 24.76 -8.70 -8.81
CA ALA A 109 24.96 -8.03 -7.52
C ALA A 109 23.65 -7.90 -6.73
N ALA A 110 22.56 -7.50 -7.41
CA ALA A 110 21.25 -7.40 -6.77
C ALA A 110 20.72 -8.76 -6.28
N SER A 111 20.89 -9.83 -7.07
CA SER A 111 20.50 -11.18 -6.65
C SER A 111 21.37 -11.73 -5.51
N GLU A 112 22.68 -11.48 -5.54
CA GLU A 112 23.60 -11.92 -4.48
C GLU A 112 23.36 -11.19 -3.16
N ASP A 113 23.05 -9.89 -3.20
CA ASP A 113 22.74 -9.10 -2.01
C ASP A 113 21.48 -9.61 -1.31
N ALA A 114 20.38 -9.77 -2.05
CA ALA A 114 19.14 -10.34 -1.51
C ALA A 114 19.37 -11.75 -0.92
N ALA A 115 20.11 -12.61 -1.62
CA ALA A 115 20.41 -13.96 -1.14
C ALA A 115 21.37 -13.99 0.07
N ASN A 116 22.28 -13.02 0.18
CA ASN A 116 23.22 -12.92 1.30
C ASN A 116 22.54 -12.34 2.54
N GLU A 117 21.67 -11.34 2.39
CA GLU A 117 20.82 -10.87 3.48
C GLU A 117 19.93 -11.99 4.00
N GLU A 118 19.26 -12.70 3.09
CA GLU A 118 18.44 -13.85 3.42
C GLU A 118 19.26 -14.90 4.19
N LYS A 119 20.43 -15.30 3.69
CA LYS A 119 21.32 -16.21 4.43
C LYS A 119 21.70 -15.68 5.79
N SER A 120 22.09 -14.41 5.90
CA SER A 120 22.48 -13.81 7.18
C SER A 120 21.33 -13.79 8.18
N PHE A 121 20.09 -13.59 7.70
CA PHE A 121 18.88 -13.66 8.51
C PHE A 121 18.58 -15.08 8.99
N TRP A 122 18.85 -16.10 8.15
CA TRP A 122 18.70 -17.51 8.52
C TRP A 122 19.87 -18.09 9.35
N ASP A 123 21.05 -17.46 9.32
CA ASP A 123 22.27 -17.88 10.07
C ASP A 123 22.22 -17.48 11.55
N PHE A 124 21.38 -16.51 11.90
CA PHE A 124 20.85 -16.44 13.26
C PHE A 124 20.00 -17.69 13.48
N GLY A 125 20.49 -18.65 14.27
CA GLY A 125 19.73 -19.85 14.63
C GLY A 125 18.32 -19.54 15.17
N ASP A 126 17.51 -20.57 15.44
CA ASP A 126 16.11 -20.38 15.88
C ASP A 126 15.95 -19.32 16.99
N ASP A 127 16.89 -19.25 17.92
CA ASP A 127 16.92 -18.27 19.01
C ASP A 127 17.01 -16.80 18.51
N GLY A 128 17.82 -16.52 17.50
CA GLY A 128 17.97 -15.17 16.96
C GLY A 128 16.77 -14.73 16.11
N ARG A 129 16.14 -15.66 15.39
CA ARG A 129 14.85 -15.40 14.71
C ARG A 129 13.75 -15.08 15.70
N GLU A 130 13.67 -15.85 16.79
CA GLU A 130 12.67 -15.61 17.83
C GLU A 130 12.92 -14.28 18.55
N GLU A 131 14.17 -13.95 18.86
CA GLU A 131 14.52 -12.66 19.46
C GLU A 131 14.18 -11.48 18.53
N HIS A 132 14.51 -11.57 17.25
CA HIS A 132 14.14 -10.56 16.27
C HIS A 132 12.62 -10.41 16.17
N ALA A 133 11.89 -11.53 16.11
CA ALA A 133 10.43 -11.51 16.07
C ALA A 133 9.81 -10.89 17.34
N ARG A 134 10.37 -11.19 18.53
CA ARG A 134 9.94 -10.59 19.80
C ARG A 134 10.30 -9.11 19.88
N LYS A 135 11.46 -8.69 19.37
CA LYS A 135 11.84 -7.27 19.32
C LYS A 135 10.88 -6.50 18.43
N ARG A 136 10.62 -7.00 17.23
CA ARG A 136 9.66 -6.44 16.29
C ARG A 136 8.26 -6.31 16.89
N GLU A 137 7.76 -7.38 17.51
CA GLU A 137 6.42 -7.34 18.09
C GLU A 137 6.32 -6.32 19.23
N ARG A 138 7.40 -6.14 20.02
CA ARG A 138 7.45 -5.06 21.02
C ARG A 138 7.39 -3.68 20.40
N GLU A 139 8.11 -3.43 19.31
CA GLU A 139 8.08 -2.12 18.61
C GLU A 139 6.70 -1.84 18.01
N ARG A 140 6.08 -2.85 17.41
CA ARG A 140 4.73 -2.78 16.86
C ARG A 140 3.65 -2.52 17.92
N GLU A 141 3.75 -3.24 19.03
CA GLU A 141 2.87 -3.00 20.19
C GLU A 141 3.09 -1.60 20.75
N GLN A 142 4.34 -1.12 20.83
CA GLN A 142 4.63 0.23 21.29
C GLN A 142 4.00 1.28 20.37
N MET A 143 4.12 1.16 19.04
CA MET A 143 3.48 2.08 18.10
C MET A 143 1.95 2.12 18.28
N HIS A 144 1.32 0.96 18.46
CA HIS A 144 -0.11 0.89 18.71
C HIS A 144 -0.49 1.51 20.06
N GLN A 145 0.29 1.26 21.11
CA GLN A 145 0.06 1.82 22.43
C GLN A 145 0.22 3.34 22.43
N ASP A 146 1.24 3.87 21.75
CA ASP A 146 1.45 5.32 21.57
C ASP A 146 0.25 5.98 20.87
N TYR A 147 -0.30 5.30 19.86
CA TYR A 147 -1.54 5.74 19.20
C TYR A 147 -2.74 5.73 20.16
N LEU A 148 -2.94 4.66 20.94
CA LEU A 148 -4.03 4.57 21.92
C LEU A 148 -3.93 5.64 23.02
N ASP A 149 -2.72 5.93 23.48
CA ASP A 149 -2.46 6.98 24.46
C ASP A 149 -2.77 8.35 23.89
N THR A 150 -2.38 8.61 22.64
CA THR A 150 -2.73 9.84 21.90
C THR A 150 -4.25 9.99 21.76
N LEU A 151 -4.94 8.90 21.43
CA LEU A 151 -6.40 8.86 21.31
C LEU A 151 -7.10 9.17 22.65
N ALA A 152 -6.60 8.62 23.76
CA ALA A 152 -7.10 8.89 25.10
C ALA A 152 -6.88 10.36 25.52
N GLN A 153 -5.73 10.94 25.18
CA GLN A 153 -5.42 12.35 25.45
C GLN A 153 -6.32 13.31 24.67
N LYS A 154 -6.64 13.01 23.39
CA LYS A 154 -7.57 13.80 22.57
C LYS A 154 -8.95 13.88 23.24
N LYS A 155 -9.46 12.75 23.75
CA LYS A 155 -10.76 12.68 24.43
C LYS A 155 -10.79 13.49 25.73
N GLY A 156 -9.70 13.54 26.49
CA GLY A 156 -9.61 14.29 27.75
C GLY A 156 -9.55 15.81 27.59
N LYS A 157 -9.10 16.31 26.42
CA LYS A 157 -8.96 17.75 26.15
C LYS A 157 -10.22 18.40 25.56
N SER A 158 -11.11 17.62 24.97
CA SER A 158 -12.42 18.13 24.49
C SER A 158 -13.35 18.35 25.69
N LYS A 159 -13.36 19.58 26.23
CA LYS A 159 -14.28 19.98 27.32
C LYS A 159 -15.71 20.22 26.83
N ASP A 160 -15.89 20.35 25.52
CA ASP A 160 -17.20 20.50 24.89
C ASP A 160 -17.68 19.14 24.37
N ALA A 161 -18.54 18.48 25.14
CA ALA A 161 -19.10 17.16 24.86
C ALA A 161 -19.86 17.02 23.51
N LYS A 162 -19.94 18.08 22.69
CA LYS A 162 -20.53 18.08 21.35
C LYS A 162 -19.54 17.72 20.24
N ASP A 163 -18.23 17.77 20.50
CA ASP A 163 -17.19 17.47 19.51
C ASP A 163 -16.45 16.18 19.91
N VAL A 164 -17.21 15.17 20.34
CA VAL A 164 -16.69 13.80 20.43
C VAL A 164 -16.52 13.35 19.00
N THR A 165 -15.31 13.50 18.45
CA THR A 165 -14.91 12.90 17.18
C THR A 165 -15.36 11.44 17.18
N GLU A 166 -16.34 11.14 16.34
CA GLU A 166 -16.80 9.79 16.08
C GLU A 166 -15.57 8.97 15.65
N TYR A 167 -15.35 7.84 16.33
CA TYR A 167 -14.23 6.98 15.96
C TYR A 167 -14.38 6.58 14.50
N SER A 168 -13.28 6.67 13.75
CA SER A 168 -13.26 6.42 12.32
C SER A 168 -12.26 5.31 12.01
N PRO A 169 -12.59 4.41 11.06
CA PRO A 169 -11.64 3.40 10.59
C PRO A 169 -10.51 4.02 9.73
N VAL A 170 -10.57 5.32 9.43
CA VAL A 170 -9.58 6.02 8.60
C VAL A 170 -8.24 6.12 9.32
N GLY A 171 -7.15 5.72 8.66
CA GLY A 171 -5.80 5.78 9.21
C GLY A 171 -4.88 4.69 8.68
N SER A 172 -3.66 4.65 9.22
CA SER A 172 -2.66 3.63 8.88
C SER A 172 -2.65 2.50 9.90
N TYR A 173 -2.55 1.28 9.39
CA TYR A 173 -2.60 0.05 10.16
C TYR A 173 -1.40 -0.84 9.82
N ILE A 174 -0.77 -1.37 10.87
CA ILE A 174 0.19 -2.47 10.76
C ILE A 174 -0.59 -3.79 10.74
N VAL A 175 -0.22 -4.69 9.83
CA VAL A 175 -0.91 -5.96 9.63
C VAL A 175 -0.06 -7.13 10.06
N GLU A 176 -0.67 -8.14 10.65
CA GLU A 176 -0.03 -9.39 11.02
C GLU A 176 -0.83 -10.56 10.43
N SER A 177 -0.13 -11.46 9.75
CA SER A 177 -0.73 -12.69 9.22
C SER A 177 0.27 -13.83 9.32
N GLU A 178 -0.03 -14.81 10.17
CA GLU A 178 0.74 -16.04 10.24
C GLU A 178 0.72 -16.81 8.91
N TYR A 179 -0.40 -16.73 8.17
CA TYR A 179 -0.53 -17.41 6.90
C TYR A 179 0.45 -16.85 5.88
N LEU A 180 0.52 -15.52 5.74
CA LEU A 180 1.45 -14.89 4.80
C LEU A 180 2.90 -15.14 5.20
N ALA A 181 3.22 -15.01 6.49
CA ALA A 181 4.56 -15.28 7.00
C ALA A 181 5.02 -16.74 6.74
N LYS A 182 4.14 -17.73 6.96
CA LYS A 182 4.47 -19.15 6.80
C LYS A 182 4.56 -19.59 5.34
N ASN A 183 3.65 -19.13 4.48
CA ASN A 183 3.53 -19.66 3.12
C ASN A 183 4.37 -18.90 2.09
N PHE A 184 4.66 -17.62 2.35
CA PHE A 184 5.33 -16.75 1.37
C PHE A 184 6.69 -16.23 1.86
N GLN A 185 7.10 -16.61 3.07
CA GLN A 185 8.33 -16.10 3.69
C GLN A 185 8.35 -14.56 3.74
N VAL A 186 7.15 -13.97 3.73
CA VAL A 186 6.91 -12.53 3.68
C VAL A 186 7.32 -11.92 5.00
N CYS A 187 8.00 -10.77 4.93
CA CYS A 187 8.36 -10.06 6.13
C CYS A 187 7.10 -9.39 6.70
N ALA A 188 6.68 -9.82 7.89
CA ALA A 188 5.50 -9.25 8.57
C ALA A 188 5.60 -7.73 8.82
N ASP A 189 6.82 -7.18 8.68
CA ASP A 189 7.12 -5.76 8.82
C ASP A 189 6.62 -4.89 7.66
N ASN A 190 6.40 -5.47 6.49
CA ASN A 190 5.95 -4.73 5.30
C ASN A 190 4.43 -4.81 5.08
N LEU A 191 3.70 -5.54 5.93
CA LEU A 191 2.27 -5.68 5.80
C LEU A 191 1.55 -4.45 6.35
N ARG A 192 0.95 -3.67 5.45
CA ARG A 192 0.25 -2.44 5.80
C ARG A 192 -1.12 -2.34 5.15
N ILE A 193 -2.01 -1.65 5.85
CA ILE A 193 -3.30 -1.18 5.32
C ILE A 193 -3.43 0.31 5.64
N ASP A 194 -3.74 1.10 4.64
CA ASP A 194 -4.10 2.51 4.77
C ASP A 194 -5.55 2.71 4.37
N ILE A 195 -6.38 3.14 5.33
CA ILE A 195 -7.82 3.34 5.13
C ILE A 195 -8.11 4.82 4.92
N HIS A 196 -8.69 5.14 3.76
CA HIS A 196 -9.08 6.48 3.32
C HIS A 196 -10.60 6.63 3.30
N LYS A 197 -11.06 7.87 3.49
CA LYS A 197 -12.46 8.23 3.21
C LYS A 197 -12.67 8.26 1.70
N THR A 198 -13.84 7.83 1.25
CA THR A 198 -14.33 8.15 -0.10
C THR A 198 -15.20 9.38 -0.07
N ASP A 199 -15.70 9.79 -1.23
CA ASP A 199 -16.73 10.84 -1.37
C ASP A 199 -18.10 10.40 -0.83
N THR A 200 -18.33 9.09 -0.73
CA THR A 200 -19.58 8.49 -0.26
C THR A 200 -19.53 8.21 1.24
N PRO A 201 -20.37 8.87 2.06
CA PRO A 201 -20.35 8.69 3.51
C PRO A 201 -20.54 7.23 3.95
N GLY A 202 -19.62 6.75 4.81
CA GLY A 202 -19.67 5.39 5.37
C GLY A 202 -19.08 4.31 4.47
N VAL A 203 -18.63 4.65 3.28
CA VAL A 203 -17.76 3.82 2.43
C VAL A 203 -16.32 4.28 2.63
N PHE A 204 -15.40 3.33 2.73
CA PHE A 204 -13.97 3.60 2.85
C PHE A 204 -13.20 2.76 1.85
N GLN A 205 -12.09 3.33 1.37
CA GLN A 205 -11.13 2.64 0.52
C GLN A 205 -9.91 2.29 1.37
N ALA A 206 -9.57 1.02 1.47
CA ALA A 206 -8.40 0.54 2.18
C ALA A 206 -7.37 0.04 1.17
N ASN A 207 -6.25 0.72 1.07
CA ASN A 207 -5.13 0.28 0.23
C ASN A 207 -4.29 -0.67 1.06
N PHE A 208 -3.96 -1.83 0.51
CA PHE A 208 -3.15 -2.80 1.22
C PHE A 208 -1.93 -3.20 0.41
N GLU A 209 -0.85 -3.49 1.14
CA GLU A 209 0.40 -3.98 0.60
C GLU A 209 0.89 -5.11 1.49
N PHE A 210 0.78 -6.32 0.97
CA PHE A 210 1.11 -7.57 1.63
C PHE A 210 2.32 -8.28 1.01
N GLU A 211 3.20 -7.49 0.38
CA GLU A 211 4.34 -7.91 -0.46
C GLU A 211 3.95 -8.74 -1.68
N VAL A 212 3.36 -9.92 -1.49
CA VAL A 212 2.90 -10.83 -2.56
C VAL A 212 1.61 -10.32 -3.20
N PHE A 213 0.83 -9.54 -2.46
CA PHE A 213 -0.36 -8.90 -2.97
C PHE A 213 -0.34 -7.42 -2.67
N GLU A 214 -0.78 -6.64 -3.64
CA GLU A 214 -1.19 -5.28 -3.40
C GLU A 214 -2.56 -5.04 -4.00
N GLY A 215 -3.33 -4.13 -3.41
CA GLY A 215 -4.68 -3.91 -3.91
C GLY A 215 -5.49 -2.95 -3.10
N ILE A 216 -6.80 -3.04 -3.34
CA ILE A 216 -7.80 -2.18 -2.73
C ILE A 216 -8.90 -3.04 -2.12
N MET A 217 -9.27 -2.64 -0.93
CA MET A 217 -10.36 -3.15 -0.11
C MET A 217 -11.43 -2.07 0.00
N MET A 218 -12.60 -2.28 -0.56
CA MET A 218 -13.75 -1.39 -0.35
C MET A 218 -14.52 -1.88 0.87
N ILE A 219 -14.69 -1.03 1.89
CA ILE A 219 -15.33 -1.42 3.16
C ILE A 219 -16.52 -0.52 3.52
N CYS A 220 -17.59 -1.13 4.02
CA CYS A 220 -18.79 -0.42 4.48
C CYS A 220 -19.56 -1.26 5.52
N LEU A 221 -20.33 -0.61 6.39
CA LEU A 221 -21.25 -1.31 7.30
C LEU A 221 -22.49 -1.86 6.57
N GLN A 222 -22.93 -1.21 5.49
CA GLN A 222 -24.15 -1.55 4.77
C GLN A 222 -23.80 -2.30 3.48
N PRO A 223 -24.21 -3.57 3.32
CA PRO A 223 -23.86 -4.38 2.14
C PRO A 223 -24.39 -3.77 0.84
N ASP A 224 -25.64 -3.31 0.83
CA ASP A 224 -26.28 -2.79 -0.39
C ASP A 224 -25.60 -1.51 -0.88
N VAL A 225 -25.16 -0.64 0.05
CA VAL A 225 -24.40 0.58 -0.27
C VAL A 225 -23.02 0.25 -0.84
N LEU A 226 -22.36 -0.77 -0.28
CA LEU A 226 -21.06 -1.23 -0.79
C LEU A 226 -21.19 -1.78 -2.22
N GLU A 227 -22.23 -2.57 -2.47
CA GLU A 227 -22.50 -3.13 -3.80
C GLU A 227 -22.73 -2.02 -4.82
N GLU A 228 -23.64 -1.09 -4.51
CA GLU A 228 -23.97 0.03 -5.38
C GLU A 228 -22.75 0.91 -5.67
N TYR A 229 -21.93 1.21 -4.65
CA TYR A 229 -20.71 1.99 -4.82
C TYR A 229 -19.71 1.30 -5.74
N CYS A 230 -19.45 0.00 -5.54
CA CYS A 230 -18.52 -0.75 -6.39
C CYS A 230 -19.00 -0.81 -7.84
N LEU A 231 -20.31 -1.03 -8.07
CA LEU A 231 -20.90 -1.03 -9.41
C LEU A 231 -20.80 0.34 -10.10
N GLU A 232 -20.98 1.44 -9.36
CA GLU A 232 -20.83 2.79 -9.92
C GLU A 232 -19.37 3.12 -10.23
N ALA A 233 -18.44 2.74 -9.33
CA ALA A 233 -17.00 2.92 -9.57
C ALA A 233 -16.53 2.17 -10.83
N ASP A 234 -17.11 0.98 -11.10
CA ASP A 234 -16.83 0.21 -12.30
C ASP A 234 -17.36 0.91 -13.56
N ARG A 235 -18.61 1.41 -13.53
CA ARG A 235 -19.17 2.18 -14.66
C ARG A 235 -18.32 3.42 -14.99
N GLN A 236 -17.90 4.17 -13.98
CA GLN A 236 -17.12 5.40 -14.22
C GLN A 236 -15.75 5.12 -14.86
N ALA A 237 -15.15 3.96 -14.57
CA ALA A 237 -13.90 3.56 -15.21
C ALA A 237 -14.08 3.23 -16.70
N GLU A 238 -15.27 2.80 -17.13
CA GLU A 238 -15.54 2.47 -18.54
C GLU A 238 -15.62 3.72 -19.43
N PHE A 239 -16.21 4.81 -18.94
CA PHE A 239 -16.47 6.01 -19.73
C PHE A 239 -15.32 7.03 -19.76
N SER A 240 -14.29 6.88 -18.92
CA SER A 240 -13.26 7.91 -18.73
C SER A 240 -12.12 7.89 -19.76
N GLU A 241 -11.97 6.86 -20.59
CA GLU A 241 -10.81 6.70 -21.49
C GLU A 241 -11.14 6.63 -23.00
N ASP A 242 -12.42 6.71 -23.39
CA ASP A 242 -12.86 6.55 -24.81
C ASP A 242 -13.36 7.83 -25.50
N SER A 243 -13.19 9.02 -24.90
CA SER A 243 -13.69 10.28 -25.50
C SER A 243 -12.67 11.04 -26.36
N GLU A 244 -11.82 10.34 -27.14
CA GLU A 244 -10.91 10.95 -28.13
C GLU A 244 -11.08 10.40 -29.56
N TYR A 245 -12.28 9.91 -29.89
CA TYR A 245 -12.69 9.75 -31.28
C TYR A 245 -13.83 10.73 -31.59
N GLU A 246 -13.45 11.96 -31.95
CA GLU A 246 -14.30 12.83 -32.77
C GLU A 246 -14.42 12.21 -34.16
N GLU A 247 -15.47 11.40 -34.37
CA GLU A 247 -16.01 11.20 -35.71
C GLU A 247 -17.26 12.07 -35.85
N ASP A 248 -17.05 13.21 -36.53
CA ASP A 248 -18.07 13.99 -37.20
C ASP A 248 -18.95 13.07 -38.06
N GLU A 249 -20.21 12.87 -37.67
CA GLU A 249 -21.29 12.79 -38.65
C GLU A 249 -22.53 13.53 -38.13
N GLU A 250 -22.72 14.72 -38.69
CA GLU A 250 -23.98 15.45 -38.72
C GLU A 250 -25.11 14.54 -39.23
N SER A 251 -26.14 14.33 -38.40
CA SER A 251 -27.47 14.05 -38.94
C SER A 251 -28.55 14.67 -38.07
N GLU A 252 -28.98 15.85 -38.51
CA GLU A 252 -30.25 16.41 -38.12
C GLU A 252 -31.39 15.42 -38.47
N SER A 253 -32.25 15.11 -37.50
CA SER A 253 -33.55 15.80 -37.45
C SER A 253 -34.60 15.09 -36.59
N LYS A 254 -35.48 15.95 -36.08
CA LYS A 254 -36.87 15.73 -35.66
C LYS A 254 -37.09 15.29 -34.22
N GLY A 255 -37.24 16.34 -33.42
CA GLY A 255 -37.79 16.27 -32.09
C GLY A 255 -39.21 15.71 -32.02
N ARG A 256 -39.54 15.24 -30.83
CA ARG A 256 -40.90 15.19 -30.30
C ARG A 256 -40.83 15.34 -28.79
N THR A 257 -41.16 16.55 -28.36
CA THR A 257 -41.60 16.89 -27.00
C THR A 257 -42.93 16.22 -26.66
N LEU A 258 -43.25 16.22 -25.35
CA LEU A 258 -44.48 15.82 -24.62
C LEU A 258 -44.39 14.40 -24.02
N ALA A 259 -44.71 14.12 -22.75
CA ALA A 259 -45.49 14.87 -21.79
C ALA A 259 -45.18 14.49 -20.32
N SER A 260 -45.42 15.49 -19.48
CA SER A 260 -45.66 15.43 -18.05
C SER A 260 -46.82 14.51 -17.66
N GLY A 261 -46.66 13.84 -16.52
CA GLY A 261 -47.75 13.53 -15.59
C GLY A 261 -48.35 12.13 -15.63
N SER A 262 -48.11 11.34 -14.57
CA SER A 262 -49.10 10.38 -14.11
C SER A 262 -49.05 10.21 -12.59
N LYS A 263 -49.94 10.95 -11.91
CA LYS A 263 -50.37 10.68 -10.53
C LYS A 263 -51.10 9.34 -10.50
N ARG A 264 -50.69 8.43 -9.63
CA ARG A 264 -51.59 7.35 -9.17
C ARG A 264 -51.91 7.53 -7.69
N LYS A 265 -53.21 7.44 -7.42
CA LYS A 265 -53.92 7.63 -6.16
C LYS A 265 -53.59 6.54 -5.15
N ALA A 266 -53.70 6.94 -3.89
CA ALA A 266 -53.72 6.12 -2.70
C ALA A 266 -54.86 5.07 -2.70
N SER A 267 -54.59 3.94 -2.08
CA SER A 267 -55.57 3.10 -1.40
C SER A 267 -54.91 2.52 -0.16
N GLY A 268 -55.34 2.99 1.01
CA GLY A 268 -54.88 2.48 2.29
C GLY A 268 -55.56 1.17 2.65
N VAL A 269 -54.85 0.33 3.40
CA VAL A 269 -55.45 -0.63 4.33
C VAL A 269 -54.60 -0.65 5.60
N ARG A 270 -55.30 -0.46 6.72
CA ARG A 270 -54.82 -0.55 8.10
C ARG A 270 -54.27 -1.94 8.37
N GLY A 271 -53.07 -2.00 8.93
CA GLY A 271 -52.48 -3.19 9.55
C GLY A 271 -51.60 -2.76 10.70
N SER A 272 -52.21 -2.58 11.87
CA SER A 272 -51.53 -2.42 13.15
C SER A 272 -50.66 -3.65 13.42
N GLN A 273 -49.34 -3.50 13.37
CA GLN A 273 -48.44 -4.42 14.05
C GLN A 273 -47.53 -3.66 15.00
N GLU A 274 -47.57 -4.16 16.24
CA GLU A 274 -46.96 -3.62 17.44
C GLU A 274 -45.46 -3.41 17.26
N MET A 275 -45.00 -2.19 17.48
CA MET A 275 -43.59 -1.93 17.75
C MET A 275 -43.22 -2.62 19.07
N LYS A 276 -42.67 -3.83 18.98
CA LYS A 276 -41.95 -4.45 20.09
C LYS A 276 -40.78 -3.54 20.46
N ARG A 277 -40.96 -2.78 21.55
CA ARG A 277 -39.88 -2.10 22.27
C ARG A 277 -38.75 -3.11 22.53
N SER A 278 -37.62 -2.91 21.86
CA SER A 278 -36.41 -3.69 22.08
C SER A 278 -35.88 -3.43 23.50
N LYS A 279 -35.42 -4.51 24.11
CA LYS A 279 -34.95 -4.63 25.50
C LYS A 279 -33.86 -3.61 25.84
N LYS A 280 -33.89 -3.12 27.07
CA LYS A 280 -32.79 -2.45 27.78
C LYS A 280 -31.45 -3.12 27.47
N HIS A 281 -30.52 -2.37 26.89
CA HIS A 281 -29.11 -2.73 26.79
C HIS A 281 -28.53 -2.95 28.19
N GLN A 282 -27.94 -4.13 28.41
CA GLN A 282 -26.99 -4.32 29.51
C GLN A 282 -25.69 -3.55 29.16
N PRO A 283 -25.16 -2.72 30.06
CA PRO A 283 -23.86 -2.10 29.88
C PRO A 283 -22.79 -3.16 30.21
N GLY A 284 -22.03 -3.63 29.22
CA GLY A 284 -20.91 -4.53 29.52
C GLY A 284 -20.20 -5.22 28.37
N SER A 285 -20.84 -5.50 27.23
CA SER A 285 -20.15 -6.05 26.06
C SER A 285 -19.82 -4.93 25.07
N ALA A 286 -18.54 -4.61 24.88
CA ALA A 286 -18.11 -3.84 23.71
C ALA A 286 -18.59 -4.62 22.47
N GLN A 287 -19.60 -4.09 21.77
CA GLN A 287 -20.15 -4.75 20.60
C GLN A 287 -19.15 -4.59 19.45
N SER A 288 -18.59 -5.70 18.99
CA SER A 288 -17.73 -5.70 17.80
C SER A 288 -18.51 -5.20 16.59
N LEU A 289 -17.87 -4.37 15.77
CA LEU A 289 -18.47 -3.82 14.55
C LEU A 289 -17.97 -4.62 13.34
N LYS A 290 -18.92 -5.18 12.58
CA LYS A 290 -18.65 -6.00 11.42
C LYS A 290 -18.90 -5.22 10.14
N TYR A 291 -17.83 -4.96 9.39
CA TYR A 291 -17.85 -4.32 8.09
C TYR A 291 -17.89 -5.38 6.99
N ARG A 292 -18.58 -5.07 5.90
CA ARG A 292 -18.50 -5.77 4.62
C ARG A 292 -17.30 -5.27 3.86
N LEU A 293 -16.72 -6.17 3.07
CA LEU A 293 -15.50 -5.95 2.32
C LEU A 293 -15.63 -6.55 0.93
N LYS A 294 -15.19 -5.80 -0.09
CA LYS A 294 -14.85 -6.33 -1.41
C LYS A 294 -13.40 -6.04 -1.72
N ILE A 295 -12.71 -6.98 -2.37
CA ILE A 295 -11.29 -6.87 -2.70
C ILE A 295 -11.08 -6.95 -4.19
N ARG A 296 -10.16 -6.13 -4.69
CA ARG A 296 -9.44 -6.35 -5.94
C ARG A 296 -7.96 -6.17 -5.70
N CYS A 297 -7.15 -6.96 -6.37
CA CYS A 297 -5.72 -6.96 -6.09
C CYS A 297 -4.90 -7.40 -7.29
N ARG A 298 -3.59 -7.32 -7.12
CA ARG A 298 -2.57 -7.80 -8.04
C ARG A 298 -1.63 -8.70 -7.26
N GLU A 299 -1.39 -9.88 -7.79
CA GLU A 299 -0.31 -10.75 -7.31
C GLU A 299 1.00 -10.20 -7.89
N THR A 300 2.02 -10.02 -7.06
CA THR A 300 3.24 -9.27 -7.41
C THR A 300 4.32 -10.10 -8.11
N GLY A 301 4.25 -11.43 -8.05
CA GLY A 301 5.17 -12.34 -8.73
C GLY A 301 4.95 -12.42 -10.24
N GLU A 302 3.74 -12.74 -10.68
CA GLU A 302 3.33 -12.82 -12.09
C GLU A 302 2.68 -11.52 -12.60
N ASN A 303 2.51 -10.54 -11.70
CA ASN A 303 1.88 -9.25 -12.00
C ASN A 303 0.48 -9.46 -12.63
N GLU A 304 -0.28 -10.41 -12.08
CA GLU A 304 -1.63 -10.76 -12.53
C GLU A 304 -2.67 -10.01 -11.69
N ILE A 305 -3.60 -9.33 -12.37
CA ILE A 305 -4.71 -8.61 -11.73
C ILE A 305 -5.84 -9.59 -11.44
N GLN A 306 -6.30 -9.61 -10.20
CA GLN A 306 -7.50 -10.31 -9.74
C GLN A 306 -8.64 -9.31 -9.61
N SER A 307 -9.43 -9.20 -10.67
CA SER A 307 -10.56 -8.26 -10.79
C SER A 307 -11.86 -8.77 -10.17
N GLU A 308 -12.01 -10.09 -10.04
CA GLU A 308 -13.19 -10.70 -9.44
C GLU A 308 -13.29 -10.35 -7.95
N THR A 309 -14.44 -9.82 -7.54
CA THR A 309 -14.70 -9.48 -6.14
C THR A 309 -15.45 -10.60 -5.44
N ARG A 310 -15.14 -10.81 -4.15
CA ARG A 310 -15.92 -11.66 -3.24
C ARG A 310 -16.43 -10.85 -2.05
N ASP A 311 -17.54 -11.32 -1.48
CA ASP A 311 -18.10 -10.74 -0.26
C ASP A 311 -17.40 -11.30 0.98
N ASP A 312 -16.57 -10.47 1.59
CA ASP A 312 -15.84 -10.79 2.80
C ASP A 312 -16.17 -9.79 3.92
N THR A 313 -15.50 -9.94 5.06
CA THR A 313 -15.81 -9.15 6.25
C THR A 313 -14.58 -8.77 7.05
N LEU A 314 -14.60 -7.56 7.61
CA LEU A 314 -13.68 -7.11 8.65
C LEU A 314 -14.43 -6.98 9.97
N GLN A 315 -13.85 -7.48 11.05
CA GLN A 315 -14.43 -7.40 12.38
C GLN A 315 -13.55 -6.55 13.30
N PHE A 316 -14.02 -5.34 13.61
CA PHE A 316 -13.36 -4.49 14.59
C PHE A 316 -13.57 -5.01 16.00
N ALA A 317 -12.52 -4.95 16.80
CA ALA A 317 -12.53 -5.47 18.17
C ALA A 317 -13.52 -4.72 19.07
N ASP A 318 -13.64 -3.40 18.88
CA ASP A 318 -14.50 -2.54 19.67
C ASP A 318 -14.97 -1.29 18.88
N GLN A 319 -15.67 -0.38 19.58
CA GLN A 319 -16.16 0.88 19.01
C GLN A 319 -15.07 1.93 18.78
N ARG A 320 -13.82 1.70 19.21
CA ARG A 320 -12.69 2.62 18.98
C ARG A 320 -12.14 2.49 17.57
N LEU A 321 -12.48 1.41 16.86
CA LEU A 321 -12.04 1.10 15.49
C LEU A 321 -10.50 1.09 15.33
N ALA A 322 -9.78 0.82 16.41
CA ALA A 322 -8.33 0.85 16.46
C ALA A 322 -7.67 -0.49 16.11
N SER A 323 -8.43 -1.58 16.11
CA SER A 323 -7.95 -2.90 15.70
C SER A 323 -9.07 -3.73 15.12
N PHE A 324 -8.72 -4.61 14.18
CA PHE A 324 -9.66 -5.52 13.55
C PHE A 324 -9.01 -6.82 13.10
N VAL A 325 -9.84 -7.82 12.83
CA VAL A 325 -9.47 -9.07 12.17
C VAL A 325 -10.17 -9.13 10.82
N GLY A 326 -9.43 -9.47 9.77
CA GLY A 326 -9.95 -9.71 8.43
C GLY A 326 -9.81 -11.18 8.04
N GLU A 327 -10.78 -11.70 7.31
CA GLU A 327 -10.76 -13.05 6.75
C GLU A 327 -11.10 -13.04 5.24
N PRO A 328 -10.31 -12.36 4.41
CA PRO A 328 -10.60 -12.27 2.99
C PRO A 328 -10.33 -13.58 2.25
N GLY A 329 -11.11 -13.83 1.19
CA GLY A 329 -10.83 -14.87 0.22
C GLY A 329 -10.22 -14.27 -1.04
N LEU A 330 -8.94 -14.54 -1.29
CA LEU A 330 -8.33 -14.15 -2.56
C LEU A 330 -8.86 -15.04 -3.70
N PRO A 331 -9.27 -14.45 -4.84
CA PRO A 331 -9.77 -15.19 -6.00
C PRO A 331 -8.91 -16.38 -6.40
N SER A 332 -7.60 -16.17 -6.58
CA SER A 332 -6.67 -17.18 -7.12
C SER A 332 -6.35 -18.35 -6.17
N TRP A 333 -6.57 -18.18 -4.86
CA TRP A 333 -6.14 -19.18 -3.87
C TRP A 333 -7.24 -20.12 -3.41
N GLY A 334 -8.51 -19.78 -3.64
CA GLY A 334 -9.66 -20.58 -3.18
C GLY A 334 -9.78 -20.73 -1.65
N GLN A 335 -8.75 -20.39 -0.89
CA GLN A 335 -8.69 -20.45 0.56
C GLN A 335 -8.72 -19.04 1.16
N ARG A 336 -9.55 -18.86 2.19
CA ARG A 336 -9.52 -17.66 3.02
C ARG A 336 -8.33 -17.69 3.96
N PHE A 337 -7.67 -16.55 4.15
CA PHE A 337 -6.64 -16.40 5.16
C PHE A 337 -7.07 -15.36 6.18
N SER A 338 -6.55 -15.46 7.41
CA SER A 338 -6.80 -14.49 8.46
C SER A 338 -5.62 -13.56 8.64
N PHE A 339 -5.93 -12.32 9.01
CA PHE A 339 -4.95 -11.34 9.44
C PHE A 339 -5.54 -10.45 10.54
N SER A 340 -4.68 -9.92 11.40
CA SER A 340 -5.02 -8.88 12.37
C SER A 340 -4.40 -7.56 11.93
N ALA A 341 -5.05 -6.44 12.30
CA ALA A 341 -4.57 -5.11 11.99
C ALA A 341 -4.67 -4.22 13.23
N ARG A 342 -3.63 -3.43 13.50
CA ARG A 342 -3.55 -2.46 14.60
C ARG A 342 -3.30 -1.07 14.03
N LYS A 343 -4.13 -0.10 14.41
CA LYS A 343 -4.01 1.29 13.97
C LYS A 343 -2.84 1.97 14.67
N ILE A 344 -2.03 2.70 13.90
CA ILE A 344 -0.87 3.45 14.41
C ILE A 344 -0.97 4.96 14.13
N SER A 345 -1.88 5.38 13.23
CA SER A 345 -2.09 6.79 12.88
C SER A 345 -3.53 7.02 12.44
N ASP A 346 -4.10 8.20 12.74
CA ASP A 346 -5.38 8.68 12.16
C ASP A 346 -5.22 9.24 10.74
N VAL A 347 -3.99 9.47 10.30
CA VAL A 347 -3.66 10.01 8.98
C VAL A 347 -3.12 8.85 8.14
N PRO A 348 -3.87 8.36 7.14
CA PRO A 348 -3.40 7.31 6.26
C PRO A 348 -2.29 7.82 5.33
N ALA A 349 -1.41 6.92 4.88
CA ALA A 349 -0.40 7.27 3.89
C ALA A 349 -1.04 7.75 2.59
N PRO A 350 -0.44 8.73 1.87
CA PRO A 350 -0.91 9.11 0.54
C PRO A 350 -0.90 7.91 -0.40
N SER A 351 -1.92 7.80 -1.25
CA SER A 351 -1.99 6.75 -2.26
C SER A 351 -2.73 7.25 -3.48
N GLU A 352 -2.16 6.95 -4.65
CA GLU A 352 -2.79 7.18 -5.94
C GLU A 352 -3.53 5.94 -6.45
N LYS A 353 -3.48 4.81 -5.71
CA LYS A 353 -4.14 3.56 -6.10
C LYS A 353 -5.65 3.77 -6.11
N LYS A 354 -6.29 3.40 -7.23
CA LYS A 354 -7.74 3.50 -7.44
C LYS A 354 -8.35 2.13 -7.72
N TRP A 355 -9.58 1.93 -7.28
CA TRP A 355 -10.32 0.67 -7.46
C TRP A 355 -10.30 0.18 -8.92
N ALA A 356 -10.43 1.11 -9.86
CA ALA A 356 -10.39 0.87 -11.30
C ALA A 356 -9.06 0.29 -11.82
N TYR A 357 -7.94 0.50 -11.12
CA TYR A 357 -6.63 -0.04 -11.53
C TYR A 357 -6.53 -1.56 -11.41
N TYR A 358 -7.47 -2.18 -10.71
CA TYR A 358 -7.56 -3.63 -10.56
C TYR A 358 -8.83 -4.18 -11.22
N SER A 359 -9.42 -3.45 -12.18
CA SER A 359 -10.63 -3.86 -12.91
C SER A 359 -10.38 -4.96 -13.94
N GLU A 360 -11.45 -5.61 -14.39
CA GLU A 360 -11.40 -6.64 -15.45
C GLU A 360 -10.87 -6.06 -16.77
N ARG A 361 -11.32 -4.87 -17.16
CA ARG A 361 -10.78 -4.15 -18.34
C ARG A 361 -9.27 -3.96 -18.23
N ARG A 362 -8.77 -3.58 -17.04
CA ARG A 362 -7.32 -3.41 -16.83
C ARG A 362 -6.58 -4.75 -16.89
N HIS A 363 -7.16 -5.79 -16.32
CA HIS A 363 -6.66 -7.16 -16.44
C HIS A 363 -6.56 -7.58 -17.92
N GLU A 364 -7.63 -7.44 -18.70
CA GLU A 364 -7.66 -7.79 -20.13
C GLU A 364 -6.64 -7.00 -20.95
N TYR A 365 -6.52 -5.69 -20.69
CA TYR A 365 -5.53 -4.84 -21.34
C TYR A 365 -4.09 -5.28 -21.05
N GLU A 366 -3.76 -5.55 -19.78
CA GLU A 366 -2.42 -6.00 -19.38
C GLU A 366 -2.13 -7.42 -19.86
N TRP A 367 -3.14 -8.29 -19.88
CA TRP A 367 -3.05 -9.65 -20.41
C TRP A 367 -2.80 -9.64 -21.92
N ALA A 368 -3.57 -8.87 -22.69
CA ALA A 368 -3.40 -8.75 -24.14
C ALA A 368 -2.00 -8.25 -24.49
N ARG A 369 -1.49 -7.22 -23.79
CA ARG A 369 -0.13 -6.70 -24.01
C ARG A 369 1.00 -7.68 -23.69
N ARG A 370 0.73 -8.71 -22.90
CA ARG A 370 1.73 -9.71 -22.50
C ARG A 370 1.82 -10.86 -23.51
N TRP A 371 0.70 -11.19 -24.17
CA TRP A 371 0.55 -12.40 -24.96
C TRP A 371 0.20 -12.17 -26.44
N CYS A 372 -0.11 -10.94 -26.85
CA CYS A 372 -0.35 -10.53 -28.24
C CYS A 372 0.68 -9.48 -28.65
#